data_AF-A0A2D7UVD5-F1
#
_entry.id   AF-A0A2D7UVD5-F1
#
_cell.length_a   1.000
_cell.length_b   1.000
_cell.length_c   1.000
_cell.angle_alpha   90.00
_cell.angle_beta   90.00
_cell.angle_gamma   90.00
#
_symmetry.space_group_name_H-M   'P 1'
#
loop_
_entity.id
_entity.type
_entity.pdbx_description
1 polymer ?
#
loop_
_entity_poly.entity_id
_entity_poly.type
_entity_poly.pdbx_seq_one_letter_code
_entity_poly.pdbx_strand_id
1 'polypeptide(L)'
;MLSDLLTTAKVSPWGVLAAAAMTLVALAVSWRLDLGLVRSISLSSIRSVLQLLLAGVLLVPALRSGAHLMWSWLWCFAMLIFATGLVRRRTTDLGEHRPSYLLCALAVTAPVASGLAVVFCFDVLPLQPSTLVPMAGIVLGNTLPATSAGAVRFVELVRDERGQIEAMLALGFKARTAIRPQITKAVKIALVPPIERMRMIGLVLLPGTMTGMLLAGVDPLEAVMTQMVVSFLILGGVTLTVTTVVFGCSLSAIDRGKLVLVNEGKAN
;
A
#
# COMPACT_ATOMS: atom_id res chain seq x y z
N MET A 1 18.79 -9.90 -29.48
CA MET A 1 17.57 -9.81 -28.63
C MET A 1 17.86 -9.29 -27.22
N LEU A 2 18.72 -9.93 -26.41
CA LEU A 2 19.16 -9.36 -25.11
C LEU A 2 20.16 -8.19 -25.28
N SER A 3 20.98 -8.26 -26.33
CA SER A 3 21.90 -7.19 -26.76
C SER A 3 21.17 -5.94 -27.25
N ASP A 4 20.07 -6.09 -28.00
CA ASP A 4 19.27 -4.97 -28.53
C ASP A 4 18.48 -4.23 -27.43
N LEU A 5 18.17 -4.92 -26.34
CA LEU A 5 17.56 -4.33 -25.14
C LEU A 5 18.54 -3.46 -24.34
N LEU A 6 19.85 -3.77 -24.40
CA LEU A 6 20.89 -3.01 -23.71
C LEU A 6 21.30 -1.75 -24.48
N THR A 7 21.22 -1.76 -25.81
CA THR A 7 21.56 -0.60 -26.67
C THR A 7 20.46 0.46 -26.74
N THR A 8 19.22 0.12 -26.34
CA THR A 8 18.07 1.04 -26.33
C THR A 8 17.84 1.72 -24.98
N ALA A 9 18.59 1.35 -23.93
CA ALA A 9 18.50 1.94 -22.61
C ALA A 9 19.38 3.19 -22.48
N LYS A 10 18.77 4.39 -22.39
CA LYS A 10 19.45 5.68 -22.17
C LYS A 10 20.05 5.85 -20.76
N VAL A 11 19.96 4.84 -19.89
CA VAL A 11 20.51 4.85 -18.53
C VAL A 11 21.73 3.95 -18.49
N SER A 12 22.92 4.52 -18.23
CA SER A 12 24.18 3.78 -18.16
C SER A 12 24.13 2.70 -17.07
N PRO A 13 24.54 1.44 -17.36
CA PRO A 13 24.66 0.37 -16.37
C PRO A 13 25.51 0.76 -15.15
N TRP A 14 26.50 1.65 -15.34
CA TRP A 14 27.33 2.20 -14.25
C TRP A 14 26.58 3.13 -13.31
N GLY A 15 25.55 3.85 -13.78
CA GLY A 15 24.68 4.64 -12.93
C GLY A 15 23.86 3.78 -11.97
N VAL A 16 23.40 2.61 -12.42
CA VAL A 16 22.68 1.63 -11.59
C VAL A 16 23.60 1.03 -10.53
N LEU A 17 24.85 0.72 -10.89
CA LEU A 17 25.87 0.22 -9.96
C LEU A 17 26.27 1.26 -8.90
N ALA A 18 26.40 2.53 -9.28
CA ALA A 18 26.67 3.62 -8.34
C ALA A 18 25.49 3.86 -7.37
N ALA A 19 24.25 3.82 -7.85
CA ALA A 19 23.07 3.90 -6.98
C ALA A 19 22.97 2.67 -6.04
N ALA A 20 23.33 1.48 -6.52
CA ALA A 20 23.41 0.27 -5.71
C ALA A 20 24.53 0.33 -4.65
N ALA A 21 25.59 1.11 -4.87
CA ALA A 21 26.62 1.34 -3.85
C ALA A 21 26.08 2.13 -2.65
N MET A 22 25.14 3.07 -2.85
CA MET A 22 24.51 3.77 -1.73
C MET A 22 23.67 2.83 -0.84
N THR A 23 22.98 1.86 -1.44
CA THR A 23 22.28 0.82 -0.65
C THR A 23 23.25 -0.09 0.09
N LEU A 24 24.45 -0.36 -0.45
CA LEU A 24 25.51 -1.08 0.27
C LEU A 24 26.01 -0.31 1.51
N VAL A 25 26.12 1.03 1.43
CA VAL A 25 26.46 1.85 2.60
C VAL A 25 25.36 1.76 3.67
N ALA A 26 24.07 1.83 3.27
CA ALA A 26 22.96 1.64 4.21
C ALA A 26 22.97 0.24 4.87
N LEU A 27 23.33 -0.80 4.12
CA LEU A 27 23.54 -2.15 4.63
C LEU A 27 24.70 -2.22 5.63
N ALA A 28 25.83 -1.56 5.34
CA ALA A 28 26.99 -1.50 6.24
C ALA A 28 26.67 -0.76 7.55
N VAL A 29 25.90 0.34 7.48
CA VAL A 29 25.40 1.06 8.65
C VAL A 29 24.43 0.19 9.45
N SER A 30 23.48 -0.46 8.79
CA SER A 30 22.54 -1.38 9.45
C SER A 30 23.24 -2.56 10.12
N TRP A 31 24.36 -3.04 9.56
CA TRP A 31 25.16 -4.10 10.15
C TRP A 31 25.96 -3.60 11.35
N ARG A 32 26.54 -2.39 11.28
CA ARG A 32 27.26 -1.78 12.41
C ARG A 32 26.36 -1.41 13.59
N LEU A 33 25.09 -1.09 13.35
CA LEU A 33 24.12 -0.76 14.39
C LEU A 33 23.30 -1.96 14.87
N ASP A 34 23.59 -3.19 14.41
CA ASP A 34 22.86 -4.42 14.78
C ASP A 34 21.33 -4.31 14.70
N LEU A 35 20.83 -3.54 13.72
CA LEU A 35 19.40 -3.25 13.57
C LEU A 35 18.57 -4.49 13.16
N GLY A 36 19.20 -5.65 12.92
CA GLY A 36 18.55 -6.86 12.40
C GLY A 36 17.99 -6.72 10.96
N LEU A 37 18.12 -5.54 10.34
CA LEU A 37 17.54 -5.20 9.05
C LEU A 37 18.35 -5.69 7.84
N VAL A 38 19.59 -6.16 8.03
CA VAL A 38 20.49 -6.55 6.93
C VAL A 38 19.85 -7.61 6.01
N ARG A 39 19.28 -8.67 6.60
CA ARG A 39 18.59 -9.71 5.83
C ARG A 39 17.32 -9.17 5.17
N SER A 40 16.53 -8.33 5.86
CA SER A 40 15.28 -7.80 5.29
C SER A 40 15.53 -6.83 4.14
N ILE A 41 16.53 -5.94 4.27
CA ILE A 41 16.92 -4.98 3.23
C ILE A 41 17.49 -5.72 2.02
N SER A 42 18.39 -6.68 2.23
CA SER A 42 19.03 -7.43 1.14
C SER A 42 18.00 -8.25 0.35
N LEU A 43 17.18 -9.07 1.03
CA LEU A 43 16.14 -9.88 0.38
C LEU A 43 15.10 -9.00 -0.33
N SER A 44 14.66 -7.90 0.29
CA SER A 44 13.68 -6.99 -0.32
C SER A 44 14.25 -6.30 -1.55
N SER A 45 15.52 -5.90 -1.52
CA SER A 45 16.20 -5.26 -2.65
C SER A 45 16.34 -6.21 -3.83
N ILE A 46 16.86 -7.42 -3.61
CA ILE A 46 17.00 -8.45 -4.65
C ILE A 46 15.63 -8.79 -5.25
N ARG A 47 14.62 -9.00 -4.39
CA ARG A 47 13.26 -9.27 -4.82
C ARG A 47 12.68 -8.13 -5.64
N SER A 48 12.91 -6.87 -5.23
CA SER A 48 12.44 -5.70 -5.96
C SER A 48 13.05 -5.60 -7.36
N VAL A 49 14.36 -5.87 -7.50
CA VAL A 49 15.02 -5.86 -8.82
C VAL A 49 14.43 -6.95 -9.72
N LEU A 50 14.34 -8.19 -9.22
CA LEU A 50 13.71 -9.29 -9.95
C LEU A 50 12.28 -8.97 -10.35
N GLN A 51 11.48 -8.40 -9.44
CA GLN A 51 10.09 -8.04 -9.70
C GLN A 51 9.96 -6.92 -10.73
N LEU A 52 10.81 -5.90 -10.68
CA LEU A 52 10.82 -4.81 -11.65
C LEU A 52 11.24 -5.29 -13.04
N LEU A 53 12.24 -6.16 -13.14
CA LEU A 53 12.66 -6.77 -14.40
C LEU A 53 11.53 -7.62 -14.98
N LEU A 54 10.93 -8.49 -14.16
CA LEU A 54 9.82 -9.34 -14.58
C LEU A 54 8.62 -8.50 -15.02
N ALA A 55 8.28 -7.47 -14.24
CA ALA A 55 7.21 -6.53 -14.57
C ALA A 55 7.50 -5.82 -15.90
N GLY A 56 8.71 -5.31 -16.12
CA GLY A 56 9.11 -4.70 -17.39
C GLY A 56 8.91 -5.64 -18.58
N VAL A 57 9.35 -6.90 -18.45
CA VAL A 57 9.17 -7.92 -19.50
C VAL A 57 7.70 -8.27 -19.73
N LEU A 58 6.87 -8.30 -18.68
CA LEU A 58 5.44 -8.64 -18.75
C LEU A 58 4.57 -7.46 -19.24
N LEU A 59 4.95 -6.22 -18.95
CA LEU A 59 4.23 -5.00 -19.32
C LEU A 59 4.45 -4.63 -20.79
N VAL A 60 5.64 -4.89 -21.36
CA VAL A 60 5.94 -4.55 -22.76
C VAL A 60 4.98 -5.22 -23.77
N PRO A 61 4.65 -6.53 -23.67
CA PRO A 61 3.63 -7.15 -24.51
C PRO A 61 2.20 -6.67 -24.19
N ALA A 62 1.92 -6.39 -22.91
CA ALA A 62 0.60 -6.02 -22.42
C ALA A 62 0.16 -4.59 -22.82
N LEU A 63 1.12 -3.67 -23.02
CA LEU A 63 0.88 -2.28 -23.42
C LEU A 63 1.00 -2.02 -24.93
N ARG A 64 1.27 -3.05 -25.75
CA ARG A 64 1.31 -2.85 -27.21
C ARG A 64 -0.06 -2.40 -27.73
N SER A 65 -0.04 -1.56 -28.77
CA SER A 65 -1.16 -0.83 -29.40
C SER A 65 -2.26 -1.70 -30.08
N GLY A 66 -2.39 -2.97 -29.69
CA GLY A 66 -3.46 -3.89 -30.08
C GLY A 66 -3.80 -4.93 -28.99
N ALA A 67 -3.37 -4.74 -27.75
CA ALA A 67 -3.65 -5.66 -26.66
C ALA A 67 -5.12 -5.59 -26.22
N HIS A 68 -5.81 -6.73 -26.17
CA HIS A 68 -7.18 -6.83 -25.69
C HIS A 68 -7.30 -6.32 -24.24
N LEU A 69 -8.33 -5.51 -23.97
CA LEU A 69 -8.67 -4.96 -22.65
C LEU A 69 -8.74 -6.04 -21.54
N MET A 70 -9.04 -7.29 -21.92
CA MET A 70 -9.02 -8.46 -21.04
C MET A 70 -7.69 -8.66 -20.30
N TRP A 71 -6.55 -8.36 -20.92
CA TRP A 71 -5.25 -8.57 -20.28
C TRP A 71 -5.01 -7.60 -19.11
N SER A 72 -5.55 -6.38 -19.23
CA SER A 72 -5.46 -5.37 -18.16
C SER A 72 -6.36 -5.72 -16.98
N TRP A 73 -7.57 -6.23 -17.25
CA TRP A 73 -8.46 -6.74 -16.21
C TRP A 73 -7.87 -7.95 -15.48
N LEU A 74 -7.28 -8.90 -16.20
CA LEU A 74 -6.58 -10.04 -15.61
C LEU A 74 -5.43 -9.59 -14.70
N TRP A 75 -4.64 -8.61 -15.14
CA TRP A 75 -3.53 -8.06 -14.36
C TRP A 75 -4.02 -7.33 -13.10
N CYS A 76 -5.05 -6.50 -13.21
CA CYS A 76 -5.68 -5.86 -12.05
C CYS A 76 -6.24 -6.89 -11.07
N PHE A 77 -6.85 -7.97 -11.55
CA PHE A 77 -7.34 -9.05 -10.71
C PHE A 77 -6.20 -9.78 -9.99
N ALA A 78 -5.09 -10.06 -10.68
CA ALA A 78 -3.89 -10.63 -10.07
C ALA A 78 -3.29 -9.70 -9.00
N MET A 79 -3.22 -8.40 -9.28
CA MET A 79 -2.79 -7.38 -8.30
C MET A 79 -3.71 -7.34 -7.08
N LEU A 80 -5.03 -7.44 -7.27
CA LEU A 80 -6.02 -7.49 -6.20
C LEU A 80 -5.90 -8.73 -5.32
N ILE A 81 -5.69 -9.90 -5.92
CA ILE A 81 -5.43 -11.15 -5.18
C ILE A 81 -4.16 -11.01 -4.35
N PHE A 82 -3.07 -10.52 -4.96
CA PHE A 82 -1.80 -10.35 -4.28
C PHE A 82 -1.90 -9.33 -3.14
N ALA A 83 -2.55 -8.19 -3.39
CA ALA A 83 -2.82 -7.15 -2.41
C ALA A 83 -3.62 -7.68 -1.21
N THR A 84 -4.70 -8.41 -1.49
CA THR A 84 -5.53 -9.06 -0.45
C THR A 84 -4.72 -10.07 0.37
N GLY A 85 -3.93 -10.90 -0.31
CA GLY A 85 -3.03 -11.86 0.35
C GLY A 85 -1.98 -11.18 1.23
N LEU A 86 -1.44 -10.04 0.79
CA LEU A 86 -0.46 -9.27 1.54
C LEU A 86 -1.06 -8.63 2.80
N VAL A 87 -2.23 -7.99 2.68
CA VAL A 87 -2.93 -7.43 3.85
C VAL A 87 -3.25 -8.51 4.86
N ARG A 88 -3.74 -9.68 4.39
CA ARG A 88 -4.03 -10.81 5.26
C ARG A 88 -2.79 -11.39 5.95
N ARG A 89 -1.65 -11.45 5.25
CA ARG A 89 -0.36 -11.86 5.85
C ARG A 89 0.14 -10.87 6.87
N ARG A 90 -0.26 -9.61 6.80
CA ARG A 90 0.12 -8.57 7.78
C ARG A 90 -0.81 -8.52 8.98
N THR A 91 -2.01 -9.08 8.86
CA THR A 91 -2.95 -9.29 9.97
C THR A 91 -2.81 -10.68 10.61
N THR A 92 -1.75 -11.45 10.33
CA THR A 92 -1.57 -12.80 10.89
C THR A 92 -1.29 -12.82 12.39
N ASP A 93 -0.74 -11.73 12.93
CA ASP A 93 -0.44 -11.59 14.36
C ASP A 93 -1.70 -11.46 15.22
N LEU A 94 -2.88 -11.31 14.60
CA LEU A 94 -4.20 -11.38 15.27
C LEU A 94 -4.63 -12.81 15.68
N GLY A 95 -3.77 -13.82 15.49
CA GLY A 95 -4.02 -15.17 16.01
C GLY A 95 -5.18 -15.91 15.34
N GLU A 96 -6.02 -16.58 16.13
CA GLU A 96 -7.15 -17.44 15.71
C GLU A 96 -8.41 -16.63 15.34
N HIS A 97 -8.48 -15.36 15.77
CA HIS A 97 -9.61 -14.44 15.54
C HIS A 97 -9.33 -13.46 14.38
N ARG A 98 -8.72 -13.99 13.31
CA ARG A 98 -8.39 -13.20 12.14
C ARG A 98 -9.68 -12.63 11.53
N PRO A 99 -9.67 -11.37 11.07
CA PRO A 99 -10.73 -10.90 10.19
C PRO A 99 -10.88 -11.88 9.02
N SER A 100 -12.11 -12.33 8.75
CA SER A 100 -12.42 -13.28 7.68
C SER A 100 -11.77 -12.87 6.37
N TYR A 101 -11.32 -13.84 5.57
CA TYR A 101 -10.71 -13.59 4.25
C TYR A 101 -11.57 -12.65 3.40
N LEU A 102 -12.89 -12.83 3.45
CA LEU A 102 -13.90 -11.96 2.84
C LEU A 102 -13.87 -10.51 3.34
N LEU A 103 -13.66 -10.28 4.64
CA LEU A 103 -13.66 -8.95 5.23
C LEU A 103 -12.37 -8.20 4.87
N CYS A 104 -11.22 -8.87 4.87
CA CYS A 104 -9.96 -8.31 4.37
C CYS A 104 -10.01 -8.07 2.86
N ALA A 105 -10.54 -9.01 2.09
CA ALA A 105 -10.71 -8.87 0.65
C ALA A 105 -11.63 -7.68 0.34
N LEU A 106 -12.77 -7.55 1.01
CA LEU A 106 -13.72 -6.48 0.78
C LEU A 106 -13.16 -5.13 1.22
N ALA A 107 -12.41 -5.07 2.32
CA ALA A 107 -11.78 -3.86 2.80
C ALA A 107 -10.65 -3.33 1.88
N VAL A 108 -9.97 -4.22 1.14
CA VAL A 108 -8.96 -3.83 0.14
C VAL A 108 -9.60 -3.55 -1.22
N THR A 109 -10.56 -4.38 -1.62
CA THR A 109 -11.17 -4.32 -2.95
C THR A 109 -12.12 -3.13 -3.07
N ALA A 110 -12.94 -2.83 -2.05
CA ALA A 110 -13.93 -1.76 -2.15
C ALA A 110 -13.32 -0.36 -2.36
N PRO A 111 -12.25 0.06 -1.65
CA PRO A 111 -11.62 1.37 -1.87
C PRO A 111 -10.82 1.46 -3.18
N VAL A 112 -10.20 0.36 -3.61
CA VAL A 112 -9.45 0.31 -4.88
C VAL A 112 -10.43 0.36 -6.05
N ALA A 113 -11.52 -0.41 -5.97
CA ALA A 113 -12.59 -0.39 -6.95
C ALA A 113 -13.32 0.95 -6.98
N SER A 114 -13.62 1.56 -5.83
CA SER A 114 -14.25 2.88 -5.79
C SER A 114 -13.32 3.96 -6.35
N GLY A 115 -12.03 3.89 -6.04
CA GLY A 115 -11.04 4.80 -6.60
C GLY A 115 -10.92 4.68 -8.13
N LEU A 116 -10.78 3.46 -8.64
CA LEU A 116 -10.76 3.24 -10.09
C LEU A 116 -12.09 3.66 -10.75
N ALA A 117 -13.23 3.37 -10.11
CA ALA A 117 -14.53 3.76 -10.62
C ALA A 117 -14.66 5.29 -10.70
N VAL A 118 -14.16 6.06 -9.74
CA VAL A 118 -14.17 7.52 -9.82
C VAL A 118 -13.30 8.02 -10.97
N VAL A 119 -12.09 7.49 -11.16
CA VAL A 119 -11.21 7.93 -12.25
C VAL A 119 -11.83 7.70 -13.63
N PHE A 120 -12.45 6.53 -13.82
CA PHE A 120 -12.96 6.11 -15.11
C PHE A 120 -14.39 6.53 -15.39
N CYS A 121 -15.25 6.64 -14.37
CA CYS A 121 -16.63 7.07 -14.56
C CYS A 121 -16.74 8.59 -14.81
N PHE A 122 -15.79 9.38 -14.31
CA PHE A 122 -15.70 10.81 -14.58
C PHE A 122 -14.83 11.14 -15.81
N ASP A 123 -14.40 10.11 -16.57
CA ASP A 123 -13.58 10.21 -17.78
C ASP A 123 -12.32 11.09 -17.61
N VAL A 124 -11.76 11.07 -16.39
CA VAL A 124 -10.60 11.90 -16.04
C VAL A 124 -9.33 11.38 -16.71
N LEU A 125 -9.28 10.08 -16.98
CA LEU A 125 -8.28 9.45 -17.85
C LEU A 125 -8.96 8.45 -18.79
N PRO A 126 -8.47 8.35 -20.05
CA PRO A 126 -9.03 7.41 -21.01
C PRO A 126 -8.87 5.97 -20.50
N LEU A 127 -9.93 5.17 -20.65
CA LEU A 127 -9.99 3.74 -20.31
C LEU A 127 -9.10 2.91 -21.26
N GLN A 128 -7.79 2.97 -21.07
CA GLN A 128 -6.81 2.21 -21.83
C GLN A 128 -6.00 1.28 -20.91
N PRO A 129 -5.54 0.12 -21.42
CA PRO A 129 -4.59 -0.75 -20.73
C PRO A 129 -3.39 -0.03 -20.11
N SER A 130 -2.88 0.96 -20.84
CA SER A 130 -1.72 1.77 -20.52
C SER A 130 -1.93 2.71 -19.32
N THR A 131 -3.17 3.11 -19.03
CA THR A 131 -3.51 3.99 -17.90
C THR A 131 -4.02 3.18 -16.70
N LEU A 132 -4.78 2.12 -16.96
CA LEU A 132 -5.45 1.32 -15.94
C LEU A 132 -4.48 0.53 -15.07
N VAL A 133 -3.49 -0.14 -15.67
CA VAL A 133 -2.52 -0.95 -14.91
C VAL A 133 -1.62 -0.07 -14.02
N PRO A 134 -1.00 1.02 -14.52
CA PRO A 134 -0.20 1.90 -13.66
C PRO A 134 -1.03 2.59 -12.58
N MET A 135 -2.26 3.03 -12.88
CA MET A 135 -3.11 3.69 -11.89
C MET A 135 -3.46 2.75 -10.74
N ALA A 136 -3.90 1.52 -11.05
CA ALA A 136 -4.16 0.50 -10.04
C ALA A 136 -2.91 0.20 -9.21
N GLY A 137 -1.74 0.09 -9.87
CA GLY A 137 -0.45 -0.12 -9.20
C GLY A 137 -0.08 1.02 -8.24
N ILE A 138 -0.29 2.28 -8.63
CA ILE A 138 -0.01 3.46 -7.80
C ILE A 138 -0.96 3.50 -6.59
N VAL A 139 -2.26 3.28 -6.80
CA VAL A 139 -3.24 3.27 -5.72
C VAL A 139 -2.92 2.15 -4.73
N LEU A 140 -2.75 0.91 -5.21
CA LEU A 140 -2.40 -0.24 -4.37
C LEU A 140 -1.07 -0.06 -3.65
N GLY A 141 -0.06 0.46 -4.34
CA GLY A 141 1.28 0.69 -3.78
C GLY A 141 1.29 1.70 -2.63
N ASN A 142 0.35 2.66 -2.60
CA ASN A 142 0.22 3.63 -1.52
C ASN A 142 -0.76 3.17 -0.42
N THR A 143 -1.83 2.47 -0.77
CA THR A 143 -2.82 1.99 0.21
C THR A 143 -2.27 0.85 1.07
N LEU A 144 -1.63 -0.15 0.47
CA LEU A 144 -1.19 -1.36 1.16
C LEU A 144 -0.27 -1.10 2.36
N PRO A 145 0.80 -0.29 2.26
CA PRO A 145 1.68 -0.02 3.40
C PRO A 145 0.97 0.75 4.52
N ALA A 146 0.15 1.75 4.17
CA ALA A 146 -0.59 2.55 5.14
C ALA A 146 -1.63 1.71 5.88
N THR A 147 -2.36 0.86 5.16
CA THR A 147 -3.32 -0.09 5.73
C THR A 147 -2.65 -1.11 6.64
N SER A 148 -1.51 -1.67 6.22
CA SER A 148 -0.74 -2.59 7.05
C SER A 148 -0.28 -1.92 8.35
N ALA A 149 0.23 -0.70 8.28
CA ALA A 149 0.68 0.04 9.45
C ALA A 149 -0.50 0.36 10.39
N GLY A 150 -1.64 0.79 9.85
CA GLY A 150 -2.85 1.06 10.63
C GLY A 150 -3.39 -0.19 11.33
N ALA A 151 -3.41 -1.33 10.66
CA ALA A 151 -3.86 -2.59 11.25
C ALA A 151 -2.95 -3.07 12.38
N VAL A 152 -1.63 -3.08 12.16
CA VAL A 152 -0.66 -3.45 13.21
C VAL A 152 -0.77 -2.51 14.40
N ARG A 153 -0.82 -1.19 14.14
CA ARG A 153 -0.91 -0.20 15.21
C ARG A 153 -2.19 -0.31 16.02
N PHE A 154 -3.30 -0.68 15.38
CA PHE A 154 -4.56 -0.94 16.08
C PHE A 154 -4.43 -2.11 17.05
N VAL A 155 -3.80 -3.21 16.64
CA VAL A 155 -3.58 -4.39 17.48
C VAL A 155 -2.71 -4.07 18.68
N GLU A 156 -1.61 -3.33 18.46
CA GLU A 156 -0.75 -2.84 19.54
C GLU A 156 -1.53 -1.98 20.53
N LEU A 157 -2.32 -1.01 20.05
CA LEU A 157 -3.12 -0.13 20.91
C LEU A 157 -4.16 -0.89 21.75
N VAL A 158 -4.80 -1.92 21.18
CA VAL A 158 -5.76 -2.74 21.93
C VAL A 158 -5.06 -3.58 23.00
N ARG A 159 -3.83 -4.05 22.73
CA ARG A 159 -3.02 -4.79 23.69
C ARG A 159 -2.51 -3.91 24.82
N ASP A 160 -1.96 -2.74 24.47
CA ASP A 160 -1.36 -1.81 25.43
C ASP A 160 -2.42 -1.10 26.29
N GLU A 161 -3.56 -0.75 25.70
CA GLU A 161 -4.65 -0.03 26.38
C GLU A 161 -5.77 -0.99 26.86
N ARG A 162 -5.50 -2.29 26.96
CA ARG A 162 -6.47 -3.32 27.37
C ARG A 162 -7.22 -2.95 28.64
N GLY A 163 -6.48 -2.51 29.67
CA GLY A 163 -7.07 -2.13 30.96
C GLY A 163 -8.07 -0.97 30.84
N GLN A 164 -7.87 -0.03 29.93
CA GLN A 164 -8.81 1.07 29.69
C GLN A 164 -10.09 0.56 29.03
N ILE A 165 -9.95 -0.35 28.05
CA ILE A 165 -11.10 -0.94 27.35
C ILE A 165 -11.95 -1.78 28.32
N GLU A 166 -11.31 -2.62 29.13
CA GLU A 166 -12.00 -3.45 30.13
C GLU A 166 -12.68 -2.59 31.21
N ALA A 167 -12.05 -1.50 31.67
CA ALA A 167 -12.68 -0.56 32.59
C ALA A 167 -13.93 0.09 31.99
N MET A 168 -13.88 0.52 30.72
CA MET A 168 -15.05 1.06 30.04
C MET A 168 -16.17 0.02 29.89
N LEU A 169 -15.83 -1.23 29.56
CA LEU A 169 -16.82 -2.32 29.49
C LEU A 169 -17.44 -2.61 30.86
N ALA A 170 -16.65 -2.61 31.94
CA ALA A 170 -17.13 -2.82 33.31
C ALA A 170 -18.07 -1.69 33.78
N LEU A 171 -17.85 -0.47 33.30
CA LEU A 171 -18.74 0.68 33.51
C LEU A 171 -20.04 0.61 32.66
N GLY A 172 -20.24 -0.45 31.87
CA GLY A 172 -21.43 -0.65 31.05
C GLY A 172 -21.41 0.05 29.69
N PHE A 173 -20.27 0.61 29.26
CA PHE A 173 -20.17 1.18 27.92
C PHE A 173 -20.28 0.09 26.85
N LYS A 174 -20.94 0.42 25.73
CA LYS A 174 -20.97 -0.44 24.54
C LYS A 174 -19.55 -0.67 24.02
N ALA A 175 -19.25 -1.88 23.59
CA ALA A 175 -17.91 -2.24 23.09
C ALA A 175 -17.41 -1.36 21.94
N ARG A 176 -18.31 -0.90 21.05
CA ARG A 176 -17.98 0.06 19.99
C ARG A 176 -17.49 1.42 20.54
N THR A 177 -18.03 1.86 21.66
CA THR A 177 -17.62 3.11 22.32
C THR A 177 -16.30 2.91 23.05
N ALA A 178 -16.11 1.75 23.69
CA ALA A 178 -14.89 1.42 24.43
C ALA A 178 -13.64 1.37 23.51
N ILE A 179 -13.78 0.86 22.27
CA ILE A 179 -12.66 0.69 21.33
C ILE A 179 -12.43 1.87 20.37
N ARG A 180 -13.36 2.83 20.34
CA ARG A 180 -13.32 4.00 19.43
C ARG A 180 -12.04 4.83 19.56
N PRO A 181 -11.49 5.08 20.77
CA PRO A 181 -10.24 5.82 20.91
C PRO A 181 -9.07 5.14 20.18
N GLN A 182 -8.96 3.81 20.27
CA GLN A 182 -7.89 3.02 19.66
C GLN A 182 -8.01 3.01 18.14
N ILE A 183 -9.24 2.85 17.61
CA ILE A 183 -9.51 3.00 16.17
C ILE A 183 -9.02 4.38 15.69
N THR A 184 -9.41 5.44 16.39
CA THR A 184 -9.08 6.82 16.00
C THR A 184 -7.57 7.07 16.01
N LYS A 185 -6.86 6.60 17.04
CA LYS A 185 -5.39 6.70 17.13
C LYS A 185 -4.71 5.94 15.98
N ALA A 186 -5.11 4.70 15.72
CA ALA A 186 -4.52 3.88 14.67
C ALA A 186 -4.71 4.49 13.26
N VAL A 187 -5.93 4.94 12.95
CA VAL A 187 -6.26 5.57 11.66
C VAL A 187 -5.47 6.88 11.49
N LYS A 188 -5.39 7.73 12.52
CA LYS A 188 -4.61 8.96 12.48
C LYS A 188 -3.14 8.69 12.18
N ILE A 189 -2.53 7.76 12.90
CA ILE A 189 -1.11 7.41 12.72
C ILE A 189 -0.85 6.92 11.29
N ALA A 190 -1.72 6.06 10.75
CA ALA A 190 -1.59 5.55 9.39
C ALA A 190 -1.78 6.62 8.30
N LEU A 191 -2.53 7.70 8.59
CA LEU A 191 -2.79 8.81 7.69
C LEU A 191 -1.76 9.93 7.74
N VAL A 192 -0.89 9.99 8.76
CA VAL A 192 0.16 11.01 8.82
C VAL A 192 1.05 10.98 7.57
N PRO A 193 1.66 9.84 7.15
CA PRO A 193 2.55 9.83 5.99
C PRO A 193 1.93 10.31 4.65
N PRO A 194 0.72 9.86 4.25
CA PRO A 194 0.11 10.35 3.00
C PRO A 194 -0.28 11.83 3.08
N ILE A 195 -0.72 12.34 4.24
CA ILE A 195 -1.01 13.77 4.42
C ILE A 195 0.27 14.61 4.31
N GLU A 196 1.36 14.18 4.94
CA GLU A 196 2.65 14.88 4.84
C GLU A 196 3.21 14.86 3.42
N ARG A 197 3.07 13.74 2.69
CA ARG A 197 3.40 13.73 1.26
C ARG A 197 2.59 14.75 0.48
N MET A 198 1.28 14.82 0.70
CA MET A 198 0.39 15.76 0.01
C MET A 198 0.83 17.21 0.21
N ARG A 199 1.29 17.57 1.42
CA ARG A 199 1.81 18.91 1.74
C ARG A 199 3.09 19.27 1.00
N MET A 200 3.92 18.28 0.70
CA MET A 200 5.22 18.48 0.03
C MET A 200 5.13 18.47 -1.50
N ILE A 201 4.03 17.97 -2.08
CA ILE A 201 3.84 17.90 -3.54
C ILE A 201 3.90 19.31 -4.12
N GLY A 202 4.75 19.51 -5.13
CA GLY A 202 4.92 20.77 -5.84
C GLY A 202 5.86 21.77 -5.16
N LEU A 203 6.25 21.56 -3.90
CA LEU A 203 7.27 22.37 -3.21
C LEU A 203 8.65 21.70 -3.25
N VAL A 204 8.71 20.48 -2.72
CA VAL A 204 9.97 19.70 -2.61
C VAL A 204 9.84 18.39 -3.37
N LEU A 205 8.63 17.81 -3.40
CA LEU A 205 8.37 16.54 -4.06
C LEU A 205 7.75 16.80 -5.43
N LEU A 206 8.48 16.44 -6.48
CA LEU A 206 7.91 16.24 -7.82
C LEU A 206 7.56 14.76 -7.98
N PRO A 207 6.26 14.41 -8.07
CA PRO A 207 5.85 13.02 -8.22
C PRO A 207 6.46 12.40 -9.48
N GLY A 208 6.81 11.11 -9.40
CA GLY A 208 7.46 10.40 -10.50
C GLY A 208 6.58 10.32 -11.75
N THR A 209 5.25 10.23 -11.58
CA THR A 209 4.27 10.26 -12.69
C THR A 209 4.25 11.60 -13.40
N MET A 210 4.18 12.71 -12.66
CA MET A 210 4.25 14.06 -13.21
C MET A 210 5.58 14.28 -13.94
N THR A 211 6.69 13.90 -13.31
CA THR A 211 8.03 14.01 -13.91
C THR A 211 8.14 13.15 -15.16
N GLY A 212 7.58 11.94 -15.16
CA GLY A 212 7.54 11.05 -16.32
C GLY A 212 6.76 11.63 -17.49
N MET A 213 5.61 12.27 -17.24
CA MET A 213 4.84 12.97 -18.27
C MET A 213 5.60 14.16 -18.86
N LEU A 214 6.25 14.96 -18.00
CA LEU A 214 7.09 16.08 -18.45
C LEU A 214 8.27 15.61 -19.32
N LEU A 215 8.94 14.52 -18.91
CA LEU A 215 10.03 13.92 -19.70
C LEU A 215 9.55 13.31 -21.02
N ALA A 216 8.28 12.89 -21.08
CA ALA A 216 7.64 12.41 -22.30
C ALA A 216 7.18 13.56 -23.23
N GLY A 217 7.35 14.82 -22.82
CA GLY A 217 6.99 16.00 -23.61
C GLY A 217 5.51 16.40 -23.52
N VAL A 218 4.77 15.89 -22.53
CA VAL A 218 3.38 16.30 -22.26
C VAL A 218 3.36 17.73 -21.72
N ASP A 219 2.31 18.49 -22.05
CA ASP A 219 2.15 19.86 -21.58
C ASP A 219 2.19 19.94 -20.04
N PRO A 220 2.95 20.87 -19.44
CA PRO A 220 3.11 20.93 -17.99
C PRO A 220 1.80 21.09 -17.23
N LEU A 221 0.85 21.83 -17.80
CA LEU A 221 -0.46 22.03 -17.17
C LEU A 221 -1.26 20.73 -17.09
N GLU A 222 -1.24 19.92 -18.14
CA GLU A 222 -1.90 18.62 -18.18
C GLU A 222 -1.26 17.63 -17.19
N ALA A 223 0.08 17.62 -17.10
CA ALA A 223 0.80 16.81 -16.13
C ALA A 223 0.44 17.19 -14.67
N VAL A 224 0.32 18.49 -14.38
CA VAL A 224 -0.09 19.00 -13.06
C VAL A 224 -1.53 18.58 -12.73
N MET A 225 -2.48 18.78 -13.65
CA MET A 225 -3.90 18.43 -13.42
C MET A 225 -4.06 16.93 -13.18
N THR A 226 -3.40 16.11 -13.99
CA THR A 226 -3.42 14.65 -13.83
C THR A 226 -2.82 14.25 -12.48
N GLN A 227 -1.73 14.91 -12.06
CA GLN A 227 -1.13 14.64 -10.76
C GLN A 227 -2.02 15.04 -9.59
N MET A 228 -2.78 16.14 -9.69
CA MET A 228 -3.74 16.52 -8.65
C MET A 228 -4.81 15.44 -8.46
N VAL A 229 -5.38 14.94 -9.56
CA VAL A 229 -6.36 13.85 -9.55
C VAL A 229 -5.78 12.61 -8.87
N VAL A 230 -4.59 12.18 -9.29
CA VAL A 230 -3.90 11.02 -8.70
C VAL A 230 -3.67 11.21 -7.20
N SER A 231 -3.29 12.40 -6.77
CA SER A 231 -2.97 12.67 -5.37
C SER A 231 -4.22 12.62 -4.48
N PHE A 232 -5.34 13.20 -4.94
CA PHE A 232 -6.62 13.10 -4.24
C PHE A 232 -7.14 11.65 -4.21
N LEU A 233 -6.97 10.92 -5.30
CA LEU A 233 -7.35 9.52 -5.39
C LEU A 233 -6.57 8.67 -4.38
N ILE A 234 -5.25 8.86 -4.29
CA ILE A 234 -4.42 8.14 -3.33
C ILE A 234 -4.86 8.48 -1.91
N LEU A 235 -5.01 9.76 -1.56
CA LEU A 235 -5.37 10.17 -0.21
C LEU A 235 -6.76 9.63 0.20
N GLY A 236 -7.75 9.76 -0.69
CA GLY A 236 -9.09 9.22 -0.48
C GLY A 236 -9.09 7.70 -0.36
N GLY A 237 -8.40 7.01 -1.28
CA GLY A 237 -8.26 5.56 -1.28
C GLY A 237 -7.60 5.04 0.00
N VAL A 238 -6.48 5.64 0.42
CA VAL A 238 -5.79 5.28 1.67
C VAL A 238 -6.70 5.48 2.87
N THR A 239 -7.40 6.62 2.95
CA THR A 239 -8.32 6.92 4.05
C THR A 239 -9.43 5.88 4.17
N LEU A 240 -10.05 5.53 3.04
CA LEU A 240 -11.10 4.52 2.99
C LEU A 240 -10.55 3.13 3.38
N THR A 241 -9.46 2.67 2.77
CA THR A 241 -8.89 1.34 3.07
C THR A 241 -8.44 1.21 4.52
N VAL A 242 -7.71 2.19 5.04
CA VAL A 242 -7.25 2.19 6.44
C VAL A 242 -8.44 2.15 7.38
N THR A 243 -9.44 3.00 7.15
CA THR A 243 -10.62 3.06 8.03
C THR A 243 -11.41 1.76 7.99
N THR A 244 -11.67 1.20 6.81
CA THR A 244 -12.42 -0.06 6.67
C THR A 244 -11.68 -1.25 7.28
N VAL A 245 -10.36 -1.34 7.08
CA VAL A 245 -9.56 -2.44 7.67
C VAL A 245 -9.47 -2.32 9.19
N VAL A 246 -9.18 -1.13 9.72
CA VAL A 246 -9.09 -0.93 11.18
C VAL A 246 -10.46 -1.16 11.82
N PHE A 247 -11.53 -0.67 11.21
CA PHE A 247 -12.89 -0.94 11.67
C PHE A 247 -13.22 -2.44 11.61
N GLY A 248 -12.85 -3.13 10.53
CA GLY A 248 -12.99 -4.58 10.42
C GLY A 248 -12.22 -5.36 11.50
N CYS A 249 -10.99 -4.94 11.80
CA CYS A 249 -10.21 -5.49 12.91
C CYS A 249 -10.90 -5.26 14.25
N SER A 250 -11.53 -4.10 14.46
CA SER A 250 -12.26 -3.81 15.70
C SER A 250 -13.50 -4.69 15.90
N LEU A 251 -14.17 -5.08 14.81
CA LEU A 251 -15.29 -6.01 14.86
C LEU A 251 -14.83 -7.43 15.19
N SER A 252 -13.67 -7.84 14.68
CA SER A 252 -13.08 -9.15 15.01
C SER A 252 -12.48 -9.18 16.42
N ALA A 253 -12.08 -8.03 16.97
CA ALA A 253 -11.52 -7.92 18.31
C ALA A 253 -12.54 -8.09 19.44
N ILE A 254 -13.82 -7.88 19.14
CA ILE A 254 -14.93 -7.88 20.09
C ILE A 254 -15.86 -9.02 19.71
N ASP A 255 -15.74 -10.15 20.39
CA ASP A 255 -16.74 -11.22 20.31
C ASP A 255 -17.49 -11.30 21.65
N ARG A 256 -18.82 -11.28 21.58
CA ARG A 256 -19.75 -11.37 22.73
C ARG A 256 -19.42 -10.48 23.95
N GLY A 257 -18.95 -9.25 23.73
CA GLY A 257 -18.69 -8.29 24.82
C GLY A 257 -17.41 -8.55 25.61
N LYS A 258 -16.54 -9.45 25.15
CA LYS A 258 -15.19 -9.65 25.70
C LYS A 258 -14.14 -9.28 24.65
N LEU A 259 -13.01 -8.74 25.11
CA LEU A 259 -11.83 -8.60 24.28
C LEU A 259 -11.25 -9.99 24.04
N VAL A 260 -11.23 -10.41 22.78
CA VAL A 260 -10.82 -11.77 22.39
C VAL A 260 -9.38 -11.82 21.87
N LEU A 261 -8.74 -10.66 21.71
CA LEU A 261 -7.43 -10.54 21.04
C LEU A 261 -6.22 -11.09 21.81
N VAL A 262 -6.37 -11.68 22.99
CA VAL A 262 -5.22 -12.23 23.72
C VAL A 262 -5.58 -13.58 24.31
N ASN A 263 -5.29 -14.64 23.54
CA ASN A 263 -5.13 -15.96 24.13
C ASN A 263 -3.85 -15.92 24.99
N GLU A 264 -4.00 -16.19 26.28
CA GLU A 264 -2.87 -16.51 27.15
C GLU A 264 -2.27 -17.83 26.65
N GLY A 265 -1.13 -17.78 25.95
CA GLY A 265 -0.43 -19.02 25.63
C GLY A 265 0.44 -19.00 24.39
N LYS A 266 1.47 -18.13 24.36
CA LYS A 266 2.80 -18.46 23.81
C LYS A 266 3.87 -17.65 24.54
N ALA A 267 3.94 -17.86 25.85
CA ALA A 267 5.21 -17.80 26.57
C ALA A 267 5.74 -19.23 26.63
N ASN A 268 6.55 -19.60 25.64
CA ASN A 268 7.60 -20.62 25.71
C ASN A 268 8.36 -20.65 24.38
#